data_AF-A0A954Y5E3-F1
#
_entry.id   AF-A0A954Y5E3-F1
#
_cell.length_a   1.000
_cell.length_b   1.000
_cell.length_c   1.000
_cell.angle_alpha   90.00
_cell.angle_beta   90.00
_cell.angle_gamma   90.00
#
_symmetry.space_group_name_H-M   'P 1'
#
loop_
_entity.id
_entity.type
_entity.pdbx_description
1 polymer ?
#
loop_
_entity_poly.entity_id
_entity_poly.type
_entity_poly.pdbx_seq_one_letter_code
_entity_poly.pdbx_strand_id
1 'polypeptide(L)'
;RFTQFYNTGRCCPTRASLLTGLYSHQTGVGWMTTDQQAPGYRGQLNHECVTIAQALAPAGYFTAMTGKWHVGFEHGVTPWGRGFHRSLNLPAGGLHFSNQTGAKQRTMMFLNGINVKREAPRFNPPWYGTDLWTEQGVRFIDEAIAEQKPFFLYLAHCAPHFPLMAPEATIAKHRGKYLQGWDKLREQRYQRQVASGLIDEGWELESRPQQVPAWDSLPPEEQKRYDDMMAIYAAMIDEIDKNVGKLVTALRERGQLDNTLILFLSDNGGNAEGRVPGKYEGDHPGDAHSNVFIGRCWAHLNNTPFRKYKHFNHEGGVATPLIAHWPASIEPRTGKDAWVTTPTHVIDLMATCVDLAGAEYPQEFAGHSITPLAGQSLAPLLTGRGEFPDRPLYWEHEGNAAIRVGDRKLVRQGLRGRWELFDMKADRTEQHNLASENPDEVEQLRRQWRTWARKVHAIPKPQQANQQRTRTNANRKVS
;
A
#
# COMPACT_ATOMS: atom_id res chain seq x y z
N ARG A 1 -10.29 -3.48 -14.04
CA ARG A 1 -9.25 -2.64 -13.40
C ARG A 1 -9.95 -1.48 -12.71
N PHE A 2 -9.56 -1.08 -11.51
CA PHE A 2 -10.25 0.01 -10.79
C PHE A 2 -9.49 1.32 -10.97
N THR A 3 -10.21 2.40 -11.29
CA THR A 3 -9.63 3.74 -11.37
C THR A 3 -9.68 4.47 -10.03
N GLN A 4 -10.64 4.12 -9.17
CA GLN A 4 -10.91 4.77 -7.88
C GLN A 4 -10.83 3.79 -6.70
N PHE A 5 -9.70 3.10 -6.55
CA PHE A 5 -9.43 2.24 -5.39
C PHE A 5 -8.56 2.96 -4.37
N TYR A 6 -9.00 2.94 -3.11
CA TYR A 6 -8.43 3.76 -2.05
C TYR A 6 -7.75 2.96 -0.94
N ASN A 7 -6.67 3.55 -0.42
CA ASN A 7 -5.92 3.10 0.74
C ASN A 7 -5.88 4.20 1.82
N THR A 8 -5.08 4.01 2.87
CA THR A 8 -5.01 4.94 4.03
C THR A 8 -3.89 5.97 3.95
N GLY A 9 -3.18 6.09 2.82
CA GLY A 9 -2.05 6.98 2.61
C GLY A 9 -0.71 6.47 3.17
N ARG A 10 -0.68 5.34 3.90
CA ARG A 10 0.53 4.82 4.56
C ARG A 10 0.47 3.30 4.73
N CYS A 11 1.64 2.67 4.72
CA CYS A 11 1.75 1.21 4.68
C CYS A 11 1.13 0.46 5.87
N CYS A 12 1.46 0.78 7.13
CA CYS A 12 0.95 0.03 8.28
C CYS A 12 -0.57 0.21 8.49
N PRO A 13 -1.15 1.42 8.41
CA PRO A 13 -2.60 1.57 8.52
C PRO A 13 -3.34 0.93 7.34
N THR A 14 -2.78 0.95 6.12
CA THR A 14 -3.40 0.27 4.96
C THR A 14 -3.39 -1.24 5.12
N ARG A 15 -2.29 -1.82 5.58
CA ARG A 15 -2.21 -3.27 5.85
C ARG A 15 -3.15 -3.68 6.96
N ALA A 16 -3.29 -2.87 8.00
CA ALA A 16 -4.24 -3.11 9.06
C ALA A 16 -5.68 -3.11 8.52
N SER A 17 -6.04 -2.11 7.70
CA SER A 17 -7.36 -2.05 7.06
C SER A 17 -7.61 -3.19 6.05
N LEU A 18 -6.60 -3.56 5.26
CA LEU A 18 -6.67 -4.67 4.32
C LEU A 18 -6.98 -5.98 5.04
N LEU A 19 -6.24 -6.26 6.11
CA LEU A 19 -6.33 -7.55 6.79
C LEU A 19 -7.61 -7.68 7.60
N THR A 20 -8.26 -6.60 8.03
CA THR A 20 -9.39 -6.68 8.97
C THR A 20 -10.72 -6.18 8.41
N GLY A 21 -10.72 -5.44 7.30
CA GLY A 21 -11.93 -4.81 6.77
C GLY A 21 -12.41 -3.59 7.55
N LEU A 22 -11.56 -3.06 8.45
CA LEU A 22 -11.90 -1.93 9.32
C LEU A 22 -11.04 -0.70 8.99
N TYR A 23 -11.51 0.48 9.36
CA TYR A 23 -10.61 1.65 9.36
C TYR A 23 -9.49 1.43 10.38
N SER A 24 -8.28 1.85 10.04
CA SER A 24 -7.05 1.53 10.80
C SER A 24 -7.08 1.94 12.28
N HIS A 25 -7.85 2.98 12.64
CA HIS A 25 -8.03 3.39 14.02
C HIS A 25 -8.86 2.40 14.84
N GLN A 26 -9.82 1.71 14.22
CA GLN A 26 -10.59 0.65 14.90
C GLN A 26 -9.72 -0.57 15.20
N THR A 27 -8.61 -0.76 14.48
CA THR A 27 -7.72 -1.90 14.67
C THR A 27 -6.62 -1.63 15.70
N GLY A 28 -6.40 -0.38 16.10
CA GLY A 28 -5.26 0.03 16.92
C GLY A 28 -4.04 0.55 16.15
N VAL A 29 -4.08 0.61 14.81
CA VAL A 29 -2.96 1.03 13.95
C VAL A 29 -3.27 2.36 13.24
N GLY A 30 -3.78 3.35 13.98
CA GLY A 30 -4.11 4.68 13.45
C GLY A 30 -2.92 5.55 13.01
N TRP A 31 -1.72 5.26 13.55
CA TRP A 31 -0.48 5.98 13.22
C TRP A 31 0.56 5.08 12.53
N MET A 32 1.66 4.78 13.21
CA MET A 32 2.66 3.79 12.83
C MET A 32 2.58 2.62 13.82
N THR A 33 3.55 1.70 13.83
CA THR A 33 3.55 0.56 14.77
C THR A 33 4.12 0.89 16.17
N THR A 34 4.26 2.17 16.51
CA THR A 34 4.66 2.59 17.85
C THR A 34 3.42 2.83 18.71
N ASP A 35 3.44 2.34 19.94
CA ASP A 35 2.35 2.54 20.90
C ASP A 35 2.34 3.98 21.42
N GLN A 36 1.26 4.71 21.09
CA GLN A 36 1.00 6.08 21.56
C GLN A 36 0.14 6.13 22.82
N GLN A 37 -0.09 4.99 23.48
CA GLN A 37 -0.85 4.85 24.72
C GLN A 37 -2.27 5.42 24.65
N ALA A 38 -2.90 5.37 23.48
CA ALA A 38 -4.29 5.80 23.28
C ALA A 38 -5.10 4.76 22.49
N PRO A 39 -6.43 4.67 22.71
CA PRO A 39 -7.31 3.90 21.86
C PRO A 39 -7.10 4.25 20.37
N GLY A 40 -7.06 3.23 19.52
CA GLY A 40 -6.79 3.38 18.08
C GLY A 40 -5.36 3.71 17.68
N TYR A 41 -4.45 3.96 18.62
CA TYR A 41 -3.05 4.30 18.37
C TYR A 41 -2.07 3.41 19.17
N ARG A 42 -2.43 2.13 19.37
CA ARG A 42 -1.59 1.16 20.11
C ARG A 42 -0.43 0.60 19.29
N GLY A 43 -0.41 0.82 17.98
CA GLY A 43 0.67 0.39 17.09
C GLY A 43 0.63 -1.09 16.71
N GLN A 44 -0.47 -1.77 17.03
CA GLN A 44 -0.67 -3.20 16.79
C GLN A 44 -2.15 -3.49 16.54
N LEU A 45 -2.46 -4.61 15.87
CA LEU A 45 -3.84 -5.09 15.76
C LEU A 45 -4.36 -5.51 17.15
N ASN A 46 -5.49 -4.94 17.57
CA ASN A 46 -6.19 -5.33 18.80
C ASN A 46 -6.90 -6.69 18.67
N HIS A 47 -7.60 -7.08 19.75
CA HIS A 47 -8.39 -8.30 19.86
C HIS A 47 -9.86 -8.12 19.46
N GLU A 48 -10.29 -6.88 19.18
CA GLU A 48 -11.65 -6.54 18.73
C GLU A 48 -11.81 -6.63 17.20
N CYS A 49 -10.80 -7.17 16.52
CA CYS A 49 -10.81 -7.42 15.08
C CYS A 49 -10.17 -8.77 14.76
N VAL A 50 -10.69 -9.43 13.72
CA VAL A 50 -10.11 -10.63 13.13
C VAL A 50 -9.41 -10.29 11.82
N THR A 51 -8.40 -11.06 11.43
CA THR A 51 -7.81 -10.97 10.09
C THR A 51 -8.63 -11.77 9.07
N ILE A 52 -8.43 -11.52 7.77
CA ILE A 52 -8.95 -12.36 6.67
C ILE A 52 -8.61 -13.83 6.94
N ALA A 53 -7.37 -14.11 7.33
CA ALA A 53 -6.95 -15.48 7.61
C ALA A 53 -7.76 -16.12 8.76
N GLN A 54 -8.02 -15.38 9.85
CA GLN A 54 -8.84 -15.87 10.96
C GLN A 54 -10.31 -16.07 10.57
N ALA A 55 -10.86 -15.23 9.70
CA ALA A 55 -12.24 -15.34 9.24
C ALA A 55 -12.46 -16.43 8.19
N LEU A 56 -11.46 -16.71 7.35
CA LEU A 56 -11.56 -17.76 6.33
C LEU A 56 -11.22 -19.16 6.86
N ALA A 57 -10.44 -19.27 7.95
CA ALA A 57 -10.04 -20.56 8.48
C ALA A 57 -11.23 -21.49 8.85
N PRO A 58 -12.33 -21.02 9.49
CA PRO A 58 -13.51 -21.84 9.74
C PRO A 58 -14.20 -22.36 8.46
N ALA A 59 -14.06 -21.65 7.34
CA ALA A 59 -14.56 -22.08 6.03
C ALA A 59 -13.62 -23.07 5.31
N GLY A 60 -12.60 -23.60 6.00
CA GLY A 60 -11.71 -24.65 5.49
C GLY A 60 -10.51 -24.14 4.68
N TYR A 61 -10.28 -22.83 4.60
CA TYR A 61 -9.18 -22.27 3.83
C TYR A 61 -7.81 -22.55 4.44
N PHE A 62 -6.86 -22.95 3.60
CA PHE A 62 -5.44 -22.90 3.91
C PHE A 62 -4.93 -21.46 3.79
N THR A 63 -4.54 -20.85 4.90
CA THR A 63 -4.09 -19.45 4.95
C THR A 63 -2.57 -19.36 5.00
N ALA A 64 -2.00 -18.64 4.03
CA ALA A 64 -0.57 -18.48 3.87
C ALA A 64 -0.17 -17.01 3.68
N MET A 65 1.01 -16.64 4.16
CA MET A 65 1.58 -15.32 3.94
C MET A 65 3.05 -15.39 3.53
N THR A 66 3.46 -14.54 2.59
CA THR A 66 4.88 -14.25 2.38
C THR A 66 5.18 -12.76 2.33
N GLY A 67 6.33 -12.34 2.87
CA GLY A 67 6.80 -10.95 2.81
C GLY A 67 6.48 -10.09 4.06
N LYS A 68 6.13 -8.82 3.84
CA LYS A 68 6.07 -7.78 4.89
C LYS A 68 4.77 -7.83 5.70
N TRP A 69 4.90 -8.03 7.03
CA TRP A 69 3.78 -7.98 7.98
C TRP A 69 3.36 -6.54 8.37
N HIS A 70 4.17 -5.87 9.17
CA HIS A 70 4.06 -4.44 9.51
C HIS A 70 2.75 -3.99 10.16
N VAL A 71 2.16 -4.82 11.02
CA VAL A 71 0.94 -4.51 11.79
C VAL A 71 1.03 -4.94 13.27
N GLY A 72 2.22 -4.76 13.89
CA GLY A 72 2.41 -4.95 15.33
C GLY A 72 3.36 -6.07 15.76
N PHE A 73 4.27 -6.52 14.89
CA PHE A 73 5.19 -7.63 15.20
C PHE A 73 6.00 -7.40 16.49
N GLU A 74 6.49 -6.16 16.70
CA GLU A 74 7.27 -5.79 17.89
C GLU A 74 6.46 -5.87 19.20
N HIS A 75 5.13 -5.94 19.09
CA HIS A 75 4.22 -6.10 20.22
C HIS A 75 3.68 -7.53 20.36
N GLY A 76 4.25 -8.49 19.62
CA GLY A 76 3.82 -9.89 19.65
C GLY A 76 2.66 -10.23 18.72
N VAL A 77 2.17 -9.28 17.90
CA VAL A 77 1.17 -9.57 16.86
C VAL A 77 1.86 -10.14 15.63
N THR A 78 1.81 -11.46 15.46
CA THR A 78 2.52 -12.20 14.40
C THR A 78 1.54 -12.83 13.41
N PRO A 79 1.97 -13.17 12.17
CA PRO A 79 1.11 -13.86 11.21
C PRO A 79 0.53 -15.17 11.75
N TRP A 80 1.36 -16.02 12.37
CA TRP A 80 0.92 -17.32 12.93
C TRP A 80 -0.01 -17.16 14.14
N GLY A 81 0.11 -16.08 14.91
CA GLY A 81 -0.84 -15.72 15.96
C GLY A 81 -2.14 -15.10 15.45
N ARG A 82 -2.19 -14.73 14.16
CA ARG A 82 -3.32 -14.06 13.50
C ARG A 82 -3.83 -14.84 12.31
N GLY A 83 -3.87 -16.16 12.46
CA GLY A 83 -4.63 -17.07 11.61
C GLY A 83 -3.93 -17.59 10.37
N PHE A 84 -2.66 -17.25 10.11
CA PHE A 84 -1.91 -17.81 8.98
C PHE A 84 -1.28 -19.17 9.36
N HIS A 85 -1.74 -20.26 8.73
CA HIS A 85 -1.19 -21.62 8.91
C HIS A 85 0.27 -21.73 8.46
N ARG A 86 0.64 -20.96 7.43
CA ARG A 86 2.00 -20.83 6.92
C ARG A 86 2.42 -19.39 6.76
N SER A 87 3.67 -19.09 7.10
CA SER A 87 4.22 -17.77 6.86
C SER A 87 5.73 -17.79 6.63
N LEU A 88 6.20 -17.09 5.60
CA LEU A 88 7.59 -16.62 5.51
C LEU A 88 7.58 -15.09 5.53
N ASN A 89 7.90 -14.48 6.65
CA ASN A 89 7.65 -13.04 6.82
C ASN A 89 8.83 -12.27 7.41
N LEU A 90 8.72 -10.95 7.26
CA LEU A 90 9.53 -9.94 7.95
C LEU A 90 8.62 -9.10 8.87
N PRO A 91 9.11 -8.63 10.02
CA PRO A 91 8.37 -7.71 10.89
C PRO A 91 7.95 -6.41 10.16
N ALA A 92 8.85 -5.87 9.33
CA ALA A 92 8.69 -4.65 8.55
C ALA A 92 9.37 -4.79 7.17
N GLY A 93 9.29 -3.74 6.34
CA GLY A 93 9.86 -3.76 4.98
C GLY A 93 11.30 -3.28 4.87
N GLY A 94 11.87 -3.47 3.67
CA GLY A 94 13.15 -2.89 3.23
C GLY A 94 14.29 -3.90 3.09
N LEU A 95 14.03 -5.20 3.20
CA LEU A 95 15.00 -6.25 2.87
C LEU A 95 14.70 -6.80 1.47
N HIS A 96 15.69 -6.78 0.59
CA HIS A 96 15.60 -7.16 -0.83
C HIS A 96 16.67 -8.15 -1.26
N PHE A 97 17.82 -8.23 -0.60
CA PHE A 97 18.88 -9.20 -0.92
C PHE A 97 19.30 -10.03 0.29
N SER A 98 19.74 -11.27 0.04
CA SER A 98 20.26 -12.16 1.09
C SER A 98 21.47 -11.57 1.81
N ASN A 99 22.38 -10.91 1.08
CA ASN A 99 23.61 -10.29 1.59
C ASN A 99 23.46 -8.79 1.91
N GLN A 100 22.23 -8.27 2.03
CA GLN A 100 22.00 -6.83 2.21
C GLN A 100 22.63 -6.28 3.49
N THR A 101 23.33 -5.14 3.36
CA THR A 101 23.95 -4.40 4.46
C THR A 101 23.21 -3.08 4.74
N GLY A 102 23.77 -2.23 5.60
CA GLY A 102 23.21 -0.91 5.93
C GLY A 102 22.03 -0.96 6.90
N ALA A 103 21.09 -0.02 6.77
CA ALA A 103 20.02 0.21 7.75
C ALA A 103 19.08 -0.99 7.97
N LYS A 104 19.09 -1.97 7.06
CA LYS A 104 18.20 -3.15 7.08
C LYS A 104 18.97 -4.47 7.27
N GLN A 105 20.28 -4.41 7.53
CA GLN A 105 21.12 -5.60 7.71
C GLN A 105 20.69 -6.51 8.86
N ARG A 106 20.06 -5.94 9.91
CA ARG A 106 19.58 -6.67 11.10
C ARG A 106 18.14 -7.15 10.98
N THR A 107 17.52 -7.04 9.80
CA THR A 107 16.14 -7.47 9.60
C THR A 107 16.08 -9.00 9.69
N MET A 108 15.33 -9.51 10.67
CA MET A 108 15.11 -10.94 10.85
C MET A 108 14.01 -11.46 9.94
N MET A 109 14.14 -12.72 9.51
CA MET A 109 13.13 -13.48 8.79
C MET A 109 12.55 -14.58 9.67
N PHE A 110 11.27 -14.87 9.50
CA PHE A 110 10.59 -15.92 10.25
C PHE A 110 9.88 -16.86 9.29
N LEU A 111 10.16 -18.16 9.40
CA LEU A 111 9.42 -19.21 8.72
C LEU A 111 8.59 -19.97 9.76
N ASN A 112 7.27 -19.85 9.67
CA ASN A 112 6.31 -20.47 10.58
C ASN A 112 6.65 -20.21 12.06
N GLY A 113 6.98 -18.97 12.40
CA GLY A 113 7.35 -18.57 13.77
C GLY A 113 8.81 -18.79 14.14
N ILE A 114 9.57 -19.54 13.35
CA ILE A 114 10.98 -19.84 13.62
C ILE A 114 11.86 -18.78 12.96
N ASN A 115 12.71 -18.12 13.74
CA ASN A 115 13.70 -17.19 13.20
C ASN A 115 14.69 -17.96 12.30
N VAL A 116 14.84 -17.51 11.06
CA VAL A 116 15.67 -18.14 10.04
C VAL A 116 16.70 -17.15 9.51
N LYS A 117 17.93 -17.63 9.28
CA LYS A 117 18.98 -16.84 8.65
C LYS A 117 18.65 -16.61 7.17
N ARG A 118 18.94 -15.41 6.66
CA ARG A 118 18.73 -15.04 5.25
C ARG A 118 19.54 -15.94 4.32
N GLU A 119 20.72 -16.33 4.77
CA GLU A 119 21.71 -17.13 4.04
C GLU A 119 21.54 -18.64 4.31
N ALA A 120 20.43 -19.07 4.92
CA ALA A 120 20.17 -20.49 5.14
C ALA A 120 20.07 -21.23 3.78
N PRO A 121 20.69 -22.43 3.63
CA PRO A 121 20.73 -23.15 2.35
C PRO A 121 19.36 -23.39 1.72
N ARG A 122 18.31 -23.53 2.55
CA ARG A 122 16.93 -23.74 2.09
C ARG A 122 16.36 -22.62 1.21
N PHE A 123 16.97 -21.43 1.26
CA PHE A 123 16.56 -20.28 0.45
C PHE A 123 17.44 -20.10 -0.80
N ASN A 124 18.37 -21.03 -1.06
CA ASN A 124 19.26 -21.02 -2.22
C ASN A 124 19.94 -19.65 -2.45
N PRO A 125 20.66 -19.08 -1.46
CA PRO A 125 21.35 -17.80 -1.67
C PRO A 125 22.42 -17.92 -2.77
N PRO A 126 22.70 -16.83 -3.52
CA PRO A 126 22.11 -15.51 -3.40
C PRO A 126 20.67 -15.45 -3.95
N TRP A 127 19.79 -14.74 -3.26
CA TRP A 127 18.41 -14.53 -3.68
C TRP A 127 18.03 -13.04 -3.69
N TYR A 128 17.05 -12.69 -4.53
CA TYR A 128 16.34 -11.43 -4.50
C TYR A 128 14.96 -11.61 -3.85
N GLY A 129 14.54 -10.66 -3.03
CA GLY A 129 13.42 -10.81 -2.11
C GLY A 129 12.10 -11.08 -2.85
N THR A 130 11.89 -10.42 -3.99
CA THR A 130 10.67 -10.62 -4.78
C THR A 130 10.54 -12.06 -5.29
N ASP A 131 11.65 -12.71 -5.67
CA ASP A 131 11.66 -14.13 -6.02
C ASP A 131 11.39 -15.01 -4.81
N LEU A 132 12.10 -14.77 -3.71
CA LEU A 132 11.96 -15.52 -2.46
C LEU A 132 10.51 -15.55 -1.95
N TRP A 133 9.84 -14.40 -1.91
CA TRP A 133 8.46 -14.33 -1.42
C TRP A 133 7.48 -15.08 -2.32
N THR A 134 7.68 -14.99 -3.63
CA THR A 134 6.82 -15.62 -4.64
C THR A 134 6.99 -17.13 -4.65
N GLU A 135 8.23 -17.61 -4.74
CA GLU A 135 8.54 -19.05 -4.75
C GLU A 135 8.08 -19.74 -3.47
N GLN A 136 8.26 -19.09 -2.31
CA GLN A 136 7.74 -19.64 -1.07
C GLN A 136 6.21 -19.62 -1.02
N GLY A 137 5.57 -18.60 -1.58
CA GLY A 137 4.11 -18.54 -1.71
C GLY A 137 3.56 -19.68 -2.57
N VAL A 138 4.23 -19.98 -3.69
CA VAL A 138 3.91 -21.13 -4.55
C VAL A 138 4.07 -22.46 -3.80
N ARG A 139 5.14 -22.62 -3.01
CA ARG A 139 5.30 -23.81 -2.14
C ARG A 139 4.14 -23.96 -1.14
N PHE A 140 3.64 -22.86 -0.58
CA PHE A 140 2.47 -22.91 0.31
C PHE A 140 1.17 -23.23 -0.43
N ILE A 141 1.04 -22.84 -1.70
CA ILE A 141 -0.08 -23.27 -2.56
C ILE A 141 0.01 -24.80 -2.79
N ASP A 142 1.21 -25.34 -3.04
CA ASP A 142 1.41 -26.79 -3.19
C ASP A 142 0.97 -27.56 -1.94
N GLU A 143 1.29 -27.04 -0.74
CA GLU A 143 0.82 -27.62 0.53
C GLU A 143 -0.72 -27.60 0.64
N ALA A 144 -1.37 -26.49 0.26
CA ALA A 144 -2.83 -26.39 0.28
C ALA A 144 -3.51 -27.40 -0.67
N ILE A 145 -2.95 -27.57 -1.88
CA ILE A 145 -3.44 -28.54 -2.87
C ILE A 145 -3.27 -29.97 -2.34
N ALA A 146 -2.13 -30.30 -1.73
CA ALA A 146 -1.88 -31.61 -1.15
C ALA A 146 -2.85 -31.92 0.00
N GLU A 147 -3.24 -30.90 0.78
CA GLU A 147 -4.27 -31.01 1.81
C GLU A 147 -5.72 -30.95 1.27
N GLN A 148 -5.90 -30.81 -0.06
CA GLN A 148 -7.20 -30.67 -0.72
C GLN A 148 -8.04 -29.49 -0.18
N LYS A 149 -7.38 -28.37 0.14
CA LYS A 149 -8.03 -27.15 0.67
C LYS A 149 -7.99 -26.00 -0.34
N PRO A 150 -9.02 -25.14 -0.39
CA PRO A 150 -8.87 -23.83 -1.01
C PRO A 150 -7.82 -23.02 -0.25
N PHE A 151 -7.17 -22.05 -0.90
CA PHE A 151 -6.12 -21.25 -0.26
C PHE A 151 -6.41 -19.76 -0.26
N PHE A 152 -5.93 -19.08 0.77
CA PHE A 152 -5.76 -17.63 0.82
C PHE A 152 -4.27 -17.33 0.96
N LEU A 153 -3.66 -16.78 -0.09
CA LEU A 153 -2.25 -16.37 -0.08
C LEU A 153 -2.14 -14.84 -0.01
N TYR A 154 -1.58 -14.33 1.08
CA TYR A 154 -1.19 -12.92 1.20
C TYR A 154 0.29 -12.75 0.81
N LEU A 155 0.53 -12.45 -0.47
CA LEU A 155 1.86 -12.15 -1.02
C LEU A 155 2.16 -10.65 -0.90
N ALA A 156 2.91 -10.28 0.13
CA ALA A 156 3.15 -8.90 0.54
C ALA A 156 4.60 -8.45 0.23
N HIS A 157 4.90 -8.19 -1.03
CA HIS A 157 6.25 -7.74 -1.45
C HIS A 157 6.78 -6.55 -0.64
N CYS A 158 8.09 -6.52 -0.45
CA CYS A 158 8.80 -5.34 0.09
C CYS A 158 9.10 -4.30 -0.99
N ALA A 159 9.36 -4.74 -2.22
CA ALA A 159 9.59 -3.86 -3.36
C ALA A 159 8.30 -3.07 -3.71
N PRO A 160 8.41 -1.85 -4.28
CA PRO A 160 9.65 -1.11 -4.58
C PRO A 160 10.03 -0.15 -3.43
N HIS A 161 9.81 -0.53 -2.17
CA HIS A 161 10.12 0.33 -1.02
C HIS A 161 11.63 0.50 -0.83
N PHE A 162 12.05 1.68 -0.40
CA PHE A 162 13.45 1.98 -0.10
C PHE A 162 14.05 1.07 1.02
N PRO A 163 15.39 0.95 1.10
CA PRO A 163 16.36 1.42 0.11
C PRO A 163 16.13 0.73 -1.24
N LEU A 164 16.24 1.48 -2.34
CA LEU A 164 15.95 0.94 -3.66
C LEU A 164 17.12 0.06 -4.10
N MET A 165 16.81 -1.20 -4.38
CA MET A 165 17.78 -2.24 -4.65
C MET A 165 17.18 -3.25 -5.64
N ALA A 166 17.89 -3.55 -6.72
CA ALA A 166 17.43 -4.50 -7.74
C ALA A 166 18.62 -5.21 -8.40
N PRO A 167 18.42 -6.39 -9.03
CA PRO A 167 19.48 -7.04 -9.79
C PRO A 167 20.02 -6.12 -10.89
N GLU A 168 21.34 -5.99 -10.97
CA GLU A 168 22.03 -5.10 -11.92
C GLU A 168 21.63 -5.37 -13.38
N ALA A 169 21.49 -6.65 -13.75
CA ALA A 169 21.03 -7.03 -15.09
C ALA A 169 19.65 -6.47 -15.46
N THR A 170 18.80 -6.20 -14.47
CA THR A 170 17.51 -5.56 -14.66
C THR A 170 17.64 -4.04 -14.65
N ILE A 171 18.43 -3.46 -13.74
CA ILE A 171 18.72 -2.01 -13.70
C ILE A 171 19.25 -1.53 -15.06
N ALA A 172 20.20 -2.26 -15.64
CA ALA A 172 20.81 -1.95 -16.93
C ALA A 172 19.79 -1.78 -18.07
N LYS A 173 18.64 -2.48 -18.03
CA LYS A 173 17.57 -2.35 -19.04
C LYS A 173 16.83 -1.03 -18.96
N HIS A 174 16.94 -0.31 -17.85
CA HIS A 174 16.19 0.92 -17.57
C HIS A 174 17.05 2.19 -17.60
N ARG A 175 18.39 2.08 -17.52
CA ARG A 175 19.29 3.23 -17.63
C ARG A 175 19.12 3.97 -18.95
N GLY A 176 19.15 5.29 -18.90
CA GLY A 176 18.97 6.20 -20.03
C GLY A 176 17.52 6.47 -20.40
N LYS A 177 16.54 5.70 -19.90
CA LYS A 177 15.12 5.87 -20.26
C LYS A 177 14.46 7.06 -19.57
N TYR A 178 15.10 7.64 -18.55
CA TYR A 178 14.57 8.72 -17.73
C TYR A 178 15.29 10.05 -17.94
N LEU A 179 16.26 10.11 -18.86
CA LEU A 179 17.01 11.33 -19.22
C LEU A 179 16.14 12.46 -19.82
N GLN A 180 14.90 12.14 -20.25
CA GLN A 180 13.93 13.17 -20.68
C GLN A 180 13.40 14.02 -19.51
N GLY A 181 13.59 13.56 -18.27
CA GLY A 181 13.23 14.30 -17.07
C GLY A 181 11.77 14.21 -16.66
N TRP A 182 11.51 14.47 -15.37
CA TRP A 182 10.16 14.39 -14.80
C TRP A 182 9.17 15.36 -15.43
N ASP A 183 9.60 16.49 -15.99
CA ASP A 183 8.70 17.46 -16.63
C ASP A 183 8.04 16.84 -17.87
N LYS A 184 8.84 16.43 -18.86
CA LYS A 184 8.34 15.81 -20.10
C LYS A 184 7.69 14.45 -19.83
N LEU A 185 8.28 13.63 -18.96
CA LEU A 185 7.74 12.30 -18.65
C LEU A 185 6.38 12.38 -17.95
N ARG A 186 6.10 13.47 -17.23
CA ARG A 186 4.82 13.67 -16.55
C ARG A 186 3.73 14.04 -17.55
N GLU A 187 4.01 14.91 -18.49
CA GLU A 187 3.11 15.19 -19.63
C GLU A 187 2.83 13.91 -20.44
N GLN A 188 3.87 13.13 -20.78
CA GLN A 188 3.70 11.87 -21.51
C GLN A 188 2.86 10.85 -20.72
N ARG A 189 3.06 10.75 -19.40
CA ARG A 189 2.26 9.85 -18.55
C ARG A 189 0.81 10.31 -18.48
N TYR A 190 0.56 11.60 -18.31
CA TYR A 190 -0.78 12.18 -18.34
C TYR A 190 -1.50 11.82 -19.66
N GLN A 191 -0.86 12.09 -20.80
CA GLN A 191 -1.44 11.79 -22.12
C GLN A 191 -1.73 10.30 -22.31
N ARG A 192 -0.84 9.42 -21.83
CA ARG A 192 -1.09 7.97 -21.86
C ARG A 192 -2.25 7.55 -20.96
N GLN A 193 -2.42 8.18 -19.80
CA GLN A 193 -3.53 7.90 -18.90
C GLN A 193 -4.87 8.33 -19.53
N VAL A 194 -4.92 9.51 -20.15
CA VAL A 194 -6.07 10.00 -20.94
C VAL A 194 -6.38 9.03 -22.07
N ALA A 195 -5.40 8.71 -22.92
CA ALA A 195 -5.58 7.80 -24.05
C ALA A 195 -6.05 6.40 -23.65
N SER A 196 -5.68 5.94 -22.45
CA SER A 196 -6.12 4.65 -21.90
C SER A 196 -7.53 4.67 -21.29
N GLY A 197 -8.13 5.85 -21.09
CA GLY A 197 -9.38 6.06 -20.36
C GLY A 197 -9.27 5.93 -18.84
N LEU A 198 -8.06 5.93 -18.28
CA LEU A 198 -7.83 5.86 -16.83
C LEU A 198 -8.20 7.18 -16.13
N ILE A 199 -7.96 8.30 -16.79
CA ILE A 199 -8.31 9.64 -16.30
C ILE A 199 -9.11 10.41 -17.34
N ASP A 200 -9.88 11.39 -16.89
CA ASP A 200 -10.63 12.30 -17.75
C ASP A 200 -9.69 13.34 -18.38
N GLU A 201 -9.91 13.69 -19.65
CA GLU A 201 -9.13 14.70 -20.36
C GLU A 201 -9.39 16.13 -19.85
N GLY A 202 -10.52 16.35 -19.19
CA GLY A 202 -10.87 17.63 -18.56
C GLY A 202 -10.15 17.90 -17.24
N TRP A 203 -9.46 16.91 -16.66
CA TRP A 203 -8.72 17.10 -15.40
C TRP A 203 -7.38 17.77 -15.65
N GLU A 204 -7.11 18.88 -14.96
CA GLU A 204 -5.86 19.61 -15.12
C GLU A 204 -4.66 18.88 -14.50
N LEU A 205 -3.57 18.81 -15.25
CA LEU A 205 -2.31 18.31 -14.73
C LEU A 205 -1.74 19.31 -13.69
N GLU A 206 -1.60 18.89 -12.42
CA GLU A 206 -1.04 19.75 -11.35
C GLU A 206 0.25 20.42 -11.82
N SER A 207 0.40 21.73 -11.65
CA SER A 207 1.66 22.42 -11.98
C SER A 207 2.85 21.86 -11.17
N ARG A 208 4.08 21.97 -11.69
CA ARG A 208 5.27 21.52 -10.96
C ARG A 208 5.35 22.24 -9.60
N PRO A 209 5.39 21.52 -8.46
CA PRO A 209 5.53 22.15 -7.16
C PRO A 209 6.82 22.98 -7.07
N GLN A 210 6.77 24.15 -6.44
CA GLN A 210 7.90 25.09 -6.35
C GLN A 210 9.19 24.45 -5.80
N GLN A 211 9.07 23.42 -4.95
CA GLN A 211 10.23 22.75 -4.36
C GLN A 211 10.88 21.72 -5.29
N VAL A 212 10.25 21.38 -6.42
CA VAL A 212 10.80 20.48 -7.44
C VAL A 212 11.47 21.35 -8.52
N PRO A 213 12.79 21.22 -8.75
CA PRO A 213 13.48 22.00 -9.77
C PRO A 213 12.99 21.62 -11.18
N ALA A 214 13.12 22.55 -12.13
CA ALA A 214 12.95 22.22 -13.54
C ALA A 214 14.05 21.24 -13.97
N TRP A 215 13.72 20.20 -14.73
CA TRP A 215 14.72 19.23 -15.17
C TRP A 215 15.88 19.89 -15.94
N ASP A 216 15.55 20.79 -16.86
CA ASP A 216 16.53 21.48 -17.71
C ASP A 216 17.40 22.49 -16.94
N SER A 217 17.07 22.78 -15.68
CA SER A 217 17.92 23.59 -14.78
C SER A 217 19.03 22.78 -14.12
N LEU A 218 18.98 21.45 -14.21
CA LEU A 218 19.95 20.57 -13.57
C LEU A 218 21.20 20.39 -14.44
N PRO A 219 22.39 20.38 -13.83
CA PRO A 219 23.61 19.95 -14.50
C PRO A 219 23.50 18.50 -15.05
N PRO A 220 24.21 18.16 -16.15
CA PRO A 220 24.16 16.84 -16.75
C PRO A 220 24.47 15.68 -15.80
N GLU A 221 25.38 15.86 -14.84
CA GLU A 221 25.72 14.85 -13.84
C GLU A 221 24.55 14.55 -12.88
N GLU A 222 23.79 15.58 -12.51
CA GLU A 222 22.58 15.43 -11.69
C GLU A 222 21.46 14.76 -12.49
N GLN A 223 21.30 15.11 -13.77
CA GLN A 223 20.34 14.42 -14.65
C GLN A 223 20.66 12.92 -14.77
N LYS A 224 21.93 12.56 -14.94
CA LYS A 224 22.38 11.15 -14.97
C LYS A 224 22.15 10.45 -13.63
N ARG A 225 22.39 11.13 -12.51
CA ARG A 225 22.10 10.61 -11.16
C ARG A 225 20.61 10.30 -11.00
N TYR A 226 19.73 11.23 -11.37
CA TYR A 226 18.29 11.01 -11.28
C TYR A 226 17.80 9.93 -12.25
N ASP A 227 18.35 9.85 -13.46
CA ASP A 227 18.04 8.77 -14.40
C ASP A 227 18.35 7.40 -13.79
N ASP A 228 19.53 7.22 -13.21
CA ASP A 228 19.92 5.95 -12.57
C ASP A 228 19.03 5.62 -11.36
N MET A 229 18.72 6.60 -10.51
CA MET A 229 17.77 6.43 -9.40
C MET A 229 16.41 5.88 -9.86
N MET A 230 15.89 6.41 -10.97
CA MET A 230 14.62 5.96 -11.52
C MET A 230 14.74 4.63 -12.25
N ALA A 231 15.89 4.34 -12.86
CA ALA A 231 16.19 3.03 -13.44
C ALA A 231 16.21 1.92 -12.37
N ILE A 232 16.81 2.18 -11.20
CA ILE A 232 16.78 1.25 -10.06
C ILE A 232 15.33 1.04 -9.58
N TYR A 233 14.56 2.12 -9.41
CA TYR A 233 13.16 2.03 -9.02
C TYR A 233 12.32 1.22 -10.02
N ALA A 234 12.51 1.47 -11.31
CA ALA A 234 11.81 0.77 -12.38
C ALA A 234 12.19 -0.71 -12.45
N ALA A 235 13.46 -1.04 -12.22
CA ALA A 235 13.92 -2.42 -12.14
C ALA A 235 13.25 -3.19 -10.99
N MET A 236 13.05 -2.56 -9.82
CA MET A 236 12.29 -3.20 -8.74
C MET A 236 10.84 -3.51 -9.14
N ILE A 237 10.21 -2.64 -9.93
CA ILE A 237 8.85 -2.88 -10.45
C ILE A 237 8.86 -4.00 -11.50
N ASP A 238 9.84 -4.01 -12.41
CA ASP A 238 10.03 -5.10 -13.39
C ASP A 238 10.21 -6.46 -12.69
N GLU A 239 10.96 -6.51 -11.58
CA GLU A 239 11.07 -7.74 -10.78
C GLU A 239 9.75 -8.17 -10.13
N ILE A 240 8.91 -7.23 -9.68
CA ILE A 240 7.55 -7.54 -9.19
C ILE A 240 6.71 -8.14 -10.32
N ASP A 241 6.70 -7.51 -11.50
CA ASP A 241 5.91 -7.97 -12.65
C ASP A 241 6.31 -9.37 -13.12
N LYS A 242 7.63 -9.64 -13.23
CA LYS A 242 8.14 -10.99 -13.51
C LYS A 242 7.63 -12.02 -12.51
N ASN A 243 7.59 -11.67 -11.23
CA ASN A 243 7.14 -12.56 -10.17
C ASN A 243 5.62 -12.75 -10.12
N VAL A 244 4.85 -11.72 -10.48
CA VAL A 244 3.42 -11.89 -10.79
C VAL A 244 3.24 -12.88 -11.95
N GLY A 245 4.05 -12.76 -13.00
CA GLY A 245 4.10 -13.73 -14.10
C GLY A 245 4.40 -15.16 -13.64
N LYS A 246 5.42 -15.35 -12.77
CA LYS A 246 5.76 -16.65 -12.16
C LYS A 246 4.59 -17.23 -11.36
N LEU A 247 3.92 -16.42 -10.53
CA LEU A 247 2.76 -16.86 -9.75
C LEU A 247 1.60 -17.28 -10.67
N VAL A 248 1.27 -16.48 -11.69
CA VAL A 248 0.20 -16.80 -12.64
C VAL A 248 0.51 -18.08 -13.42
N THR A 249 1.75 -18.27 -13.88
CA THR A 249 2.19 -19.50 -14.53
C THR A 249 2.09 -20.69 -13.59
N ALA A 250 2.57 -20.56 -12.34
CA ALA A 250 2.49 -21.61 -11.34
C ALA A 250 1.03 -22.04 -11.05
N LEU A 251 0.11 -21.08 -10.93
CA LEU A 251 -1.32 -21.36 -10.77
C LEU A 251 -1.90 -22.07 -12.00
N ARG A 252 -1.51 -21.68 -13.21
CA ARG A 252 -1.97 -22.31 -14.46
C ARG A 252 -1.50 -23.76 -14.55
N GLU A 253 -0.23 -24.01 -14.29
CA GLU A 253 0.36 -25.36 -14.32
C GLU A 253 -0.27 -26.30 -13.30
N ARG A 254 -0.81 -25.76 -12.19
CA ARG A 254 -1.53 -26.50 -11.16
C ARG A 254 -3.04 -26.63 -11.42
N GLY A 255 -3.54 -26.09 -12.53
CA GLY A 255 -4.97 -26.04 -12.82
C GLY A 255 -5.78 -25.19 -11.83
N GLN A 256 -5.14 -24.27 -11.10
CA GLN A 256 -5.78 -23.44 -10.07
C GLN A 256 -6.11 -22.02 -10.55
N LEU A 257 -5.55 -21.57 -11.68
CA LEU A 257 -5.68 -20.18 -12.12
C LEU A 257 -7.14 -19.74 -12.32
N ASP A 258 -7.94 -20.55 -12.99
CA ASP A 258 -9.30 -20.16 -13.37
C ASP A 258 -10.20 -19.91 -12.16
N ASN A 259 -10.02 -20.70 -11.09
CA ASN A 259 -10.75 -20.58 -9.83
C ASN A 259 -10.01 -19.75 -8.77
N THR A 260 -8.98 -18.98 -9.14
CA THR A 260 -8.27 -18.09 -8.21
C THR A 260 -8.61 -16.63 -8.50
N LEU A 261 -9.17 -15.93 -7.52
CA LEU A 261 -9.25 -14.47 -7.54
C LEU A 261 -7.90 -13.87 -7.16
N ILE A 262 -7.24 -13.22 -8.12
CA ILE A 262 -6.01 -12.46 -7.92
C ILE A 262 -6.37 -10.97 -7.77
N LEU A 263 -5.97 -10.37 -6.66
CA LEU A 263 -6.09 -8.93 -6.39
C LEU A 263 -4.69 -8.32 -6.27
N PHE A 264 -4.31 -7.49 -7.23
CA PHE A 264 -3.03 -6.77 -7.25
C PHE A 264 -3.24 -5.30 -6.94
N LEU A 265 -2.54 -4.76 -5.94
CA LEU A 265 -2.68 -3.38 -5.49
C LEU A 265 -1.40 -2.82 -4.85
N SER A 266 -1.30 -1.49 -4.77
CA SER A 266 -0.30 -0.79 -3.96
C SER A 266 -0.87 -0.35 -2.61
N ASP A 267 -0.06 -0.39 -1.55
CA ASP A 267 -0.47 -0.05 -0.19
C ASP A 267 -0.47 1.46 0.12
N ASN A 268 0.00 2.30 -0.80
CA ASN A 268 -0.08 3.77 -0.80
C ASN A 268 0.44 4.33 -2.14
N GLY A 269 0.28 5.64 -2.33
CA GLY A 269 0.87 6.35 -3.47
C GLY A 269 2.40 6.32 -3.51
N GLY A 270 2.98 6.86 -4.59
CA GLY A 270 4.42 6.93 -4.80
C GLY A 270 5.15 7.63 -3.64
N ASN A 271 6.38 7.22 -3.34
CA ASN A 271 7.07 7.66 -2.13
C ASN A 271 8.00 8.85 -2.35
N ALA A 272 7.86 9.90 -1.53
CA ALA A 272 8.67 11.11 -1.56
C ALA A 272 9.69 11.24 -0.41
N GLU A 273 9.87 10.20 0.39
CA GLU A 273 10.88 10.14 1.44
C GLU A 273 12.29 10.20 0.85
N GLY A 274 13.25 10.73 1.61
CA GLY A 274 14.58 11.09 1.09
C GLY A 274 14.74 12.57 0.75
N ARG A 275 13.83 13.45 1.19
CA ARG A 275 13.82 14.90 0.90
C ARG A 275 13.56 15.18 -0.59
N VAL A 276 13.73 16.43 -1.03
CA VAL A 276 13.56 16.82 -2.44
C VAL A 276 14.44 15.97 -3.37
N PRO A 277 15.79 15.93 -3.19
CA PRO A 277 16.67 15.26 -4.15
C PRO A 277 16.72 13.74 -4.03
N GLY A 278 16.08 13.18 -3.00
CA GLY A 278 16.24 11.77 -2.67
C GLY A 278 17.56 11.48 -1.96
N LYS A 279 17.95 10.22 -1.96
CA LYS A 279 19.27 9.74 -1.51
C LYS A 279 19.87 8.87 -2.59
N TYR A 280 21.18 8.97 -2.76
CA TYR A 280 21.95 8.22 -3.74
C TYR A 280 23.31 7.93 -3.14
N GLU A 281 23.35 6.91 -2.28
CA GLU A 281 24.48 6.56 -1.41
C GLU A 281 24.92 5.11 -1.69
N GLY A 282 26.23 4.85 -1.60
CA GLY A 282 26.86 3.54 -1.86
C GLY A 282 27.80 3.57 -3.09
N ASP A 283 28.80 2.68 -3.11
CA ASP A 283 29.79 2.61 -4.20
C ASP A 283 29.16 2.19 -5.54
N HIS A 284 28.14 1.32 -5.47
CA HIS A 284 27.33 0.88 -6.61
C HIS A 284 25.82 1.06 -6.30
N PRO A 285 25.27 2.26 -6.52
CA PRO A 285 23.85 2.54 -6.24
C PRO A 285 22.90 1.53 -6.91
N GLY A 286 21.99 0.97 -6.12
CA GLY A 286 21.06 -0.09 -6.54
C GLY A 286 21.46 -1.50 -6.13
N ASP A 287 22.70 -1.72 -5.68
CA ASP A 287 23.14 -3.00 -5.13
C ASP A 287 22.70 -3.23 -3.68
N ALA A 288 23.08 -4.39 -3.12
CA ALA A 288 22.75 -4.81 -1.75
C ALA A 288 23.42 -3.97 -0.63
N HIS A 289 24.31 -3.05 -0.99
CA HIS A 289 25.12 -2.24 -0.08
C HIS A 289 24.85 -0.73 -0.20
N SER A 290 23.94 -0.35 -1.09
CA SER A 290 23.53 1.03 -1.35
C SER A 290 22.36 1.51 -0.47
N ASN A 291 22.09 2.82 -0.50
CA ASN A 291 20.97 3.44 0.22
C ASN A 291 20.28 4.50 -0.64
N VAL A 292 19.52 4.03 -1.64
CA VAL A 292 18.86 4.90 -2.63
C VAL A 292 17.40 5.18 -2.26
N PHE A 293 16.95 6.43 -2.45
CA PHE A 293 15.57 6.89 -2.28
C PHE A 293 15.23 7.85 -3.42
N ILE A 294 14.10 7.66 -4.11
CA ILE A 294 13.75 8.48 -5.28
C ILE A 294 13.46 9.97 -4.99
N GLY A 295 13.09 10.32 -3.74
CA GLY A 295 12.81 11.71 -3.34
C GLY A 295 11.54 12.31 -3.95
N ARG A 296 11.29 13.60 -3.65
CA ARG A 296 10.07 14.30 -4.11
C ARG A 296 10.02 14.51 -5.62
N CYS A 297 11.15 14.68 -6.29
CA CYS A 297 11.19 14.93 -7.73
C CYS A 297 10.53 13.77 -8.50
N TRP A 298 10.98 12.54 -8.28
CA TRP A 298 10.37 11.36 -8.90
C TRP A 298 9.04 10.96 -8.28
N ALA A 299 8.79 11.27 -7.01
CA ALA A 299 7.45 11.06 -6.43
C ALA A 299 6.38 11.91 -7.14
N HIS A 300 6.72 13.14 -7.54
CA HIS A 300 5.81 13.99 -8.32
C HIS A 300 5.46 13.35 -9.68
N LEU A 301 6.45 12.74 -10.36
CA LEU A 301 6.21 11.96 -11.56
C LEU A 301 5.34 10.71 -11.28
N ASN A 302 5.67 9.94 -10.23
CA ASN A 302 5.05 8.65 -9.95
C ASN A 302 3.58 8.74 -9.55
N ASN A 303 3.11 9.91 -9.12
CA ASN A 303 1.72 10.12 -8.72
C ASN A 303 0.89 10.86 -9.77
N THR A 304 1.43 11.07 -10.98
CA THR A 304 0.69 11.70 -12.10
C THR A 304 -0.69 11.05 -12.31
N PRO A 305 -1.78 11.82 -12.41
CA PRO A 305 -1.83 13.30 -12.42
C PRO A 305 -2.04 13.93 -11.04
N PHE A 306 -2.15 13.10 -10.01
CA PHE A 306 -2.67 13.49 -8.71
C PHE A 306 -1.69 14.26 -7.83
N ARG A 307 -2.29 15.11 -7.00
CA ARG A 307 -1.60 15.95 -6.01
C ARG A 307 -1.01 15.11 -4.88
N LYS A 308 0.21 15.47 -4.47
CA LYS A 308 0.97 14.83 -3.38
C LYS A 308 1.31 13.35 -3.66
N TYR A 309 1.48 12.58 -2.58
CA TYR A 309 2.15 11.28 -2.55
C TYR A 309 1.83 10.57 -1.23
N LYS A 310 2.42 9.38 -0.99
CA LYS A 310 2.45 8.68 0.31
C LYS A 310 2.54 9.66 1.49
N HIS A 311 1.87 9.34 2.59
CA HIS A 311 1.62 10.10 3.82
C HIS A 311 0.42 11.07 3.77
N PHE A 312 0.01 11.57 2.61
CA PHE A 312 -1.12 12.52 2.50
C PHE A 312 -2.45 11.81 2.16
N ASN A 313 -3.58 12.49 2.43
CA ASN A 313 -4.93 12.00 2.11
C ASN A 313 -5.50 12.57 0.78
N HIS A 314 -4.66 13.30 0.04
CA HIS A 314 -4.88 13.71 -1.34
C HIS A 314 -4.85 12.49 -2.26
N GLU A 315 -5.41 12.58 -3.47
CA GLU A 315 -5.48 11.45 -4.40
C GLU A 315 -4.10 10.81 -4.65
N GLY A 316 -3.02 11.59 -4.71
CA GLY A 316 -1.67 11.04 -4.89
C GLY A 316 -1.16 10.23 -3.71
N GLY A 317 -1.78 10.33 -2.53
CA GLY A 317 -1.45 9.48 -1.38
C GLY A 317 -2.36 8.26 -1.25
N VAL A 318 -3.66 8.43 -1.51
CA VAL A 318 -4.69 7.41 -1.20
C VAL A 318 -5.24 6.67 -2.40
N ALA A 319 -5.14 7.18 -3.64
CA ALA A 319 -5.60 6.48 -4.82
C ALA A 319 -4.49 5.60 -5.39
N THR A 320 -4.71 4.28 -5.41
CA THR A 320 -3.75 3.31 -5.96
C THR A 320 -4.42 2.37 -6.95
N PRO A 321 -3.65 1.72 -7.85
CA PRO A 321 -4.21 0.71 -8.72
C PRO A 321 -4.77 -0.45 -7.90
N LEU A 322 -5.92 -0.97 -8.32
CA LEU A 322 -6.38 -2.33 -8.04
C LEU A 322 -6.69 -3.02 -9.37
N ILE A 323 -6.07 -4.18 -9.58
CA ILE A 323 -6.35 -5.08 -10.70
C ILE A 323 -6.90 -6.37 -10.11
N ALA A 324 -8.05 -6.80 -10.63
CA ALA A 324 -8.67 -8.07 -10.28
C ALA A 324 -8.66 -8.99 -11.51
N HIS A 325 -8.36 -10.27 -11.29
CA HIS A 325 -8.37 -11.30 -12.30
C HIS A 325 -8.91 -12.60 -11.69
N TRP A 326 -9.99 -13.13 -12.26
CA TRP A 326 -10.64 -14.37 -11.83
C TRP A 326 -11.42 -14.96 -13.00
N PRO A 327 -10.78 -15.81 -13.84
CA PRO A 327 -11.35 -16.23 -15.12
C PRO A 327 -12.71 -16.92 -15.01
N ALA A 328 -12.96 -17.67 -13.93
CA ALA A 328 -14.23 -18.36 -13.74
C ALA A 328 -15.43 -17.43 -13.50
N SER A 329 -15.22 -16.18 -13.06
CA SER A 329 -16.31 -15.31 -12.61
C SER A 329 -16.23 -13.85 -13.08
N ILE A 330 -15.09 -13.41 -13.61
CA ILE A 330 -14.89 -12.06 -14.15
C ILE A 330 -14.77 -12.17 -15.66
N GLU A 331 -15.81 -11.72 -16.36
CA GLU A 331 -15.77 -11.57 -17.81
C GLU A 331 -14.68 -10.56 -18.23
N PRO A 332 -13.83 -10.89 -19.21
CA PRO A 332 -12.84 -9.97 -19.73
C PRO A 332 -13.49 -8.70 -20.28
N ARG A 333 -13.05 -7.54 -19.78
CA ARG A 333 -13.52 -6.23 -20.24
C ARG A 333 -12.41 -5.51 -21.02
N THR A 334 -12.77 -4.90 -22.15
CA THR A 334 -11.85 -4.17 -23.03
C THR A 334 -12.30 -2.72 -23.22
N GLY A 335 -11.45 -1.86 -23.79
CA GLY A 335 -11.78 -0.46 -24.04
C GLY A 335 -12.15 0.31 -22.76
N LYS A 336 -13.18 1.16 -22.84
CA LYS A 336 -13.66 1.98 -21.72
C LYS A 336 -14.29 1.14 -20.60
N ASP A 337 -14.96 0.04 -20.94
CA ASP A 337 -15.61 -0.86 -19.97
C ASP A 337 -14.62 -1.66 -19.13
N ALA A 338 -13.33 -1.62 -19.49
CA ALA A 338 -12.26 -2.25 -18.71
C ALA A 338 -11.98 -1.56 -17.35
N TRP A 339 -12.58 -0.41 -17.13
CA TRP A 339 -12.43 0.42 -15.94
C TRP A 339 -13.67 0.33 -15.05
N VAL A 340 -13.47 -0.06 -13.80
CA VAL A 340 -14.44 0.14 -12.72
C VAL A 340 -14.17 1.51 -12.13
N THR A 341 -15.13 2.41 -12.27
CA THR A 341 -15.04 3.80 -11.82
C THR A 341 -15.67 4.03 -10.46
N THR A 342 -16.41 3.07 -9.90
CA THR A 342 -16.99 3.18 -8.55
C THR A 342 -15.91 3.33 -7.48
N PRO A 343 -15.99 4.35 -6.59
CA PRO A 343 -15.09 4.49 -5.46
C PRO A 343 -15.13 3.27 -4.53
N THR A 344 -13.97 2.68 -4.27
CA THR A 344 -13.80 1.49 -3.42
C THR A 344 -12.60 1.69 -2.49
N HIS A 345 -12.53 0.96 -1.39
CA HIS A 345 -11.47 1.14 -0.40
C HIS A 345 -10.92 -0.20 0.07
N VAL A 346 -9.68 -0.25 0.56
CA VAL A 346 -9.03 -1.49 1.02
C VAL A 346 -9.79 -2.24 2.12
N ILE A 347 -10.71 -1.58 2.81
CA ILE A 347 -11.60 -2.20 3.81
C ILE A 347 -12.61 -3.15 3.17
N ASP A 348 -12.86 -3.02 1.88
CA ASP A 348 -13.80 -3.85 1.11
C ASP A 348 -13.23 -5.25 0.84
N LEU A 349 -11.91 -5.42 0.91
CA LEU A 349 -11.27 -6.68 0.56
C LEU A 349 -11.62 -7.79 1.54
N MET A 350 -11.72 -7.48 2.83
CA MET A 350 -12.18 -8.43 3.84
C MET A 350 -13.61 -8.91 3.55
N ALA A 351 -14.55 -7.98 3.33
CA ALA A 351 -15.93 -8.32 3.02
C ALA A 351 -16.05 -9.15 1.73
N THR A 352 -15.23 -8.82 0.72
CA THR A 352 -15.14 -9.57 -0.54
C THR A 352 -14.63 -11.00 -0.30
N CYS A 353 -13.59 -11.17 0.51
CA CYS A 353 -13.05 -12.48 0.82
C CYS A 353 -14.06 -13.34 1.59
N VAL A 354 -14.75 -12.77 2.59
CA VAL A 354 -15.76 -13.49 3.38
C VAL A 354 -16.93 -13.93 2.50
N ASP A 355 -17.47 -13.02 1.68
CA ASP A 355 -18.57 -13.27 0.75
C ASP A 355 -18.24 -14.38 -0.25
N LEU A 356 -17.15 -14.22 -1.01
CA LEU A 356 -16.78 -15.18 -2.06
C LEU A 356 -16.32 -16.54 -1.53
N ALA A 357 -15.83 -16.59 -0.29
CA ALA A 357 -15.47 -17.85 0.37
C ALA A 357 -16.67 -18.59 0.98
N GLY A 358 -17.85 -17.97 1.05
CA GLY A 358 -18.97 -18.48 1.83
C GLY A 358 -18.65 -18.58 3.32
N ALA A 359 -17.74 -17.74 3.82
CA ALA A 359 -17.36 -17.71 5.22
C ALA A 359 -18.34 -16.84 6.04
N GLU A 360 -18.41 -17.09 7.34
CA GLU A 360 -19.15 -16.25 8.27
C GLU A 360 -18.21 -15.26 8.96
N TYR A 361 -18.57 -13.98 8.98
CA TYR A 361 -17.82 -13.00 9.78
C TYR A 361 -18.22 -13.15 11.26
N PRO A 362 -17.28 -13.43 12.18
CA PRO A 362 -17.61 -13.73 13.56
C PRO A 362 -18.12 -12.50 14.32
N GLN A 363 -19.15 -12.67 15.14
CA GLN A 363 -19.57 -11.66 16.13
C GLN A 363 -18.67 -11.69 17.38
N GLU A 364 -18.12 -12.85 17.70
CA GLU A 364 -17.16 -13.06 18.79
C GLU A 364 -16.00 -13.94 18.31
N PHE A 365 -14.80 -13.65 18.78
CA PHE A 365 -13.63 -14.47 18.50
C PHE A 365 -12.69 -14.48 19.71
N ALA A 366 -12.27 -15.67 20.14
CA ALA A 366 -11.40 -15.87 21.30
C ALA A 366 -11.86 -15.12 22.58
N GLY A 367 -13.17 -15.07 22.83
CA GLY A 367 -13.75 -14.42 24.02
C GLY A 367 -13.89 -12.90 23.92
N HIS A 368 -13.66 -12.30 22.75
CA HIS A 368 -13.84 -10.87 22.50
C HIS A 368 -14.96 -10.63 21.49
N SER A 369 -15.80 -9.62 21.74
CA SER A 369 -16.72 -9.11 20.73
C SER A 369 -15.94 -8.46 19.59
N ILE A 370 -16.34 -8.77 18.36
CA ILE A 370 -15.65 -8.32 17.16
C ILE A 370 -16.39 -7.14 16.53
N THR A 371 -15.61 -6.14 16.14
CA THR A 371 -16.10 -4.95 15.46
C THR A 371 -16.69 -5.35 14.10
N PRO A 372 -17.94 -4.98 13.77
CA PRO A 372 -18.52 -5.28 12.47
C PRO A 372 -17.72 -4.67 11.31
N LEU A 373 -17.75 -5.36 10.16
CA LEU A 373 -17.09 -4.90 8.93
C LEU A 373 -17.47 -3.46 8.58
N ALA A 374 -16.48 -2.66 8.17
CA ALA A 374 -16.69 -1.31 7.66
C ALA A 374 -16.79 -1.27 6.12
N GLY A 375 -16.24 -2.27 5.44
CA GLY A 375 -16.29 -2.41 3.99
C GLY A 375 -17.51 -3.16 3.47
N GLN A 376 -17.65 -3.17 2.14
CA GLN A 376 -18.69 -3.91 1.42
C GLN A 376 -18.02 -4.85 0.41
N SER A 377 -18.65 -5.99 0.09
CA SER A 377 -18.09 -6.92 -0.90
C SER A 377 -17.99 -6.25 -2.27
N LEU A 378 -16.83 -6.41 -2.93
CA LEU A 378 -16.60 -5.96 -4.31
C LEU A 378 -17.19 -6.92 -5.35
N ALA A 379 -17.74 -8.07 -4.94
CA ALA A 379 -18.28 -9.08 -5.86
C ALA A 379 -19.22 -8.50 -6.94
N PRO A 380 -20.12 -7.54 -6.65
CA PRO A 380 -20.96 -6.93 -7.67
C PRO A 380 -20.18 -6.16 -8.74
N LEU A 381 -19.14 -5.44 -8.34
CA LEU A 381 -18.30 -4.67 -9.27
C LEU A 381 -17.39 -5.59 -10.11
N LEU A 382 -16.95 -6.70 -9.53
CA LEU A 382 -16.12 -7.70 -10.20
C LEU A 382 -16.93 -8.49 -11.24
N THR A 383 -18.09 -9.01 -10.85
CA THR A 383 -18.91 -9.92 -11.68
C THR A 383 -19.95 -9.21 -12.54
N GLY A 384 -20.26 -7.93 -12.25
CA GLY A 384 -21.34 -7.19 -12.89
C GLY A 384 -22.74 -7.61 -12.41
N ARG A 385 -22.85 -8.35 -11.30
CA ARG A 385 -24.11 -8.89 -10.78
C ARG A 385 -24.38 -8.39 -9.37
N GLY A 386 -25.57 -7.83 -9.15
CA GLY A 386 -25.97 -7.27 -7.85
C GLY A 386 -25.66 -5.79 -7.73
N GLU A 387 -25.86 -5.26 -6.52
CA GLU A 387 -25.74 -3.83 -6.24
C GLU A 387 -24.51 -3.53 -5.37
N PHE A 388 -23.86 -2.40 -5.64
CA PHE A 388 -22.81 -1.85 -4.78
C PHE A 388 -23.25 -0.47 -4.29
N PRO A 389 -23.82 -0.36 -3.07
CA PRO A 389 -24.37 0.89 -2.58
C PRO A 389 -23.31 1.97 -2.35
N ASP A 390 -23.66 3.21 -2.71
CA ASP A 390 -22.83 4.37 -2.39
C ASP A 390 -22.68 4.54 -0.87
N ARG A 391 -21.47 4.96 -0.46
CA ARG A 391 -21.18 5.28 0.94
C ARG A 391 -20.10 6.36 1.09
N PRO A 392 -20.09 7.08 2.22
CA PRO A 392 -18.97 7.92 2.59
C PRO A 392 -17.70 7.09 2.84
N LEU A 393 -16.55 7.59 2.37
CA LEU A 393 -15.22 7.10 2.69
C LEU A 393 -14.47 8.12 3.55
N TYR A 394 -13.63 7.65 4.46
CA TYR A 394 -12.97 8.49 5.46
C TYR A 394 -11.49 8.16 5.61
N TRP A 395 -10.70 9.19 5.94
CA TRP A 395 -9.27 9.06 6.17
C TRP A 395 -8.80 9.93 7.32
N GLU A 396 -7.83 9.42 8.07
CA GLU A 396 -6.98 10.17 8.99
C GLU A 396 -5.60 9.51 9.00
N HIS A 397 -4.54 10.31 8.85
CA HIS A 397 -3.19 9.85 9.14
C HIS A 397 -2.26 11.05 9.43
N GLU A 398 -1.53 11.00 10.55
CA GLU A 398 -0.53 12.01 10.92
C GLU A 398 -1.03 13.48 10.94
N GLY A 399 -2.34 13.69 11.10
CA GLY A 399 -2.92 15.06 11.05
C GLY A 399 -3.67 15.32 9.77
N ASN A 400 -3.30 14.65 8.68
CA ASN A 400 -4.03 14.70 7.44
C ASN A 400 -5.39 14.03 7.62
N ALA A 401 -6.42 14.61 7.01
CA ALA A 401 -7.79 14.14 7.14
C ALA A 401 -8.51 14.27 5.80
N ALA A 402 -9.39 13.33 5.50
CA ALA A 402 -10.30 13.47 4.37
C ALA A 402 -11.64 12.75 4.61
N ILE A 403 -12.68 13.21 3.92
CA ILE A 403 -13.95 12.52 3.74
C ILE A 403 -14.35 12.67 2.27
N ARG A 404 -14.91 11.60 1.68
CA ARG A 404 -15.52 11.63 0.36
C ARG A 404 -16.96 11.13 0.45
N VAL A 405 -17.92 11.91 -0.06
CA VAL A 405 -19.33 11.55 -0.16
C VAL A 405 -19.75 11.75 -1.62
N GLY A 406 -20.01 10.65 -2.33
CA GLY A 406 -20.18 10.69 -3.79
C GLY A 406 -18.98 11.35 -4.46
N ASP A 407 -19.23 12.40 -5.24
CA ASP A 407 -18.20 13.17 -5.93
C ASP A 407 -17.65 14.35 -5.11
N ARG A 408 -18.06 14.53 -3.86
CA ARG A 408 -17.58 15.63 -3.01
C ARG A 408 -16.50 15.12 -2.07
N LYS A 409 -15.30 15.69 -2.14
CA LYS A 409 -14.19 15.36 -1.24
C LYS A 409 -13.73 16.57 -0.47
N LEU A 410 -13.73 16.45 0.86
CA LEU A 410 -13.12 17.41 1.76
C LEU A 410 -11.79 16.83 2.27
N VAL A 411 -10.69 17.57 2.12
CA VAL A 411 -9.35 17.12 2.51
C VAL A 411 -8.58 18.24 3.22
N ARG A 412 -7.67 17.85 4.10
CA ARG A 412 -6.80 18.76 4.83
C ARG A 412 -5.41 18.15 5.01
N GLN A 413 -4.40 18.99 4.86
CA GLN A 413 -3.03 18.68 5.24
C GLN A 413 -2.73 19.08 6.70
N GLY A 414 -2.36 18.11 7.54
CA GLY A 414 -1.97 18.33 8.93
C GLY A 414 -3.10 18.77 9.87
N LEU A 415 -2.89 18.60 11.18
CA LEU A 415 -3.93 18.76 12.20
C LEU A 415 -4.56 20.17 12.24
N ARG A 416 -3.77 21.20 11.93
CA ARG A 416 -4.16 22.62 11.91
C ARG A 416 -4.30 23.19 10.50
N GLY A 417 -4.26 22.34 9.47
CA GLY A 417 -4.44 22.80 8.10
C GLY A 417 -5.84 23.38 7.85
N ARG A 418 -5.97 24.13 6.76
CA ARG A 418 -7.28 24.52 6.22
C ARG A 418 -7.91 23.33 5.51
N TRP A 419 -9.24 23.26 5.55
CA TRP A 419 -9.99 22.32 4.73
C TRP A 419 -10.09 22.86 3.31
N GLU A 420 -9.94 21.96 2.35
CA GLU A 420 -10.11 22.21 0.92
C GLU A 420 -11.23 21.26 0.44
N LEU A 421 -12.09 21.77 -0.44
CA LEU A 421 -13.23 21.04 -0.99
C LEU A 421 -13.06 20.89 -2.51
N PHE A 422 -13.26 19.69 -3.01
CA PHE A 422 -13.10 19.36 -4.43
C PHE A 422 -14.31 18.58 -4.97
N ASP A 423 -14.62 18.82 -6.24
CA ASP A 423 -15.50 17.99 -7.06
C ASP A 423 -14.65 16.91 -7.74
N MET A 424 -14.78 15.67 -7.31
CA MET A 424 -13.98 14.53 -7.78
C MET A 424 -14.37 14.05 -9.18
N LYS A 425 -15.52 14.49 -9.70
CA LYS A 425 -15.93 14.20 -11.08
C LYS A 425 -15.32 15.23 -12.02
N ALA A 426 -15.41 16.51 -11.67
CA ALA A 426 -14.86 17.60 -12.48
C ALA A 426 -13.34 17.78 -12.32
N ASP A 427 -12.79 17.49 -11.15
CA ASP A 427 -11.39 17.73 -10.80
C ASP A 427 -10.89 16.72 -9.74
N ARG A 428 -10.64 15.48 -10.20
CA ARG A 428 -9.98 14.47 -9.35
C ARG A 428 -8.51 14.81 -9.06
N THR A 429 -7.95 15.78 -9.77
CA THR A 429 -6.57 16.23 -9.56
C THR A 429 -6.43 17.18 -8.37
N GLU A 430 -7.53 17.64 -7.77
CA GLU A 430 -7.57 18.48 -6.56
C GLU A 430 -6.87 19.85 -6.77
N GLN A 431 -7.15 20.51 -7.90
CA GLN A 431 -6.57 21.80 -8.30
C GLN A 431 -7.46 23.00 -7.96
N HIS A 432 -8.79 22.83 -8.04
CA HIS A 432 -9.78 23.88 -7.84
C HIS A 432 -10.47 23.74 -6.49
N ASN A 433 -9.98 24.48 -5.49
CA ASN A 433 -10.55 24.44 -4.15
C ASN A 433 -11.85 25.26 -4.06
N LEU A 434 -12.98 24.58 -3.91
CA LEU A 434 -14.33 25.14 -3.84
C LEU A 434 -14.74 25.61 -2.42
N ALA A 435 -13.84 25.51 -1.44
CA ALA A 435 -14.19 25.72 -0.03
C ALA A 435 -14.69 27.13 0.30
N SER A 436 -14.15 28.18 -0.33
CA SER A 436 -14.61 29.56 -0.11
C SER A 436 -15.98 29.83 -0.71
N GLU A 437 -16.33 29.12 -1.78
CA GLU A 437 -17.61 29.24 -2.48
C GLU A 437 -18.71 28.40 -1.82
N ASN A 438 -18.34 27.35 -1.08
CA ASN A 438 -19.26 26.39 -0.48
C ASN A 438 -19.01 26.18 1.03
N PRO A 439 -19.04 27.24 1.86
CA PRO A 439 -18.67 27.15 3.28
C PRO A 439 -19.60 26.23 4.10
N ASP A 440 -20.89 26.18 3.74
CA ASP A 440 -21.87 25.33 4.44
C ASP A 440 -21.62 23.83 4.19
N GLU A 441 -21.25 23.47 2.96
CA GLU A 441 -20.88 22.10 2.59
C GLU A 441 -19.59 21.68 3.29
N VAL A 442 -18.58 22.57 3.33
CA VAL A 442 -17.35 22.35 4.10
C VAL A 442 -17.68 22.03 5.55
N GLU A 443 -18.57 22.82 6.18
CA GLU A 443 -18.93 22.59 7.58
C GLU A 443 -19.71 21.29 7.76
N GLN A 444 -20.62 20.95 6.85
CA GLN A 444 -21.36 19.68 6.87
C GLN A 444 -20.41 18.48 6.81
N LEU A 445 -19.53 18.42 5.80
CA LEU A 445 -18.57 17.33 5.62
C LEU A 445 -17.58 17.27 6.79
N ARG A 446 -17.14 18.43 7.30
CA ARG A 446 -16.28 18.50 8.49
C ARG A 446 -16.97 17.91 9.73
N ARG A 447 -18.25 18.23 9.97
CA ARG A 447 -19.02 17.66 11.09
C ARG A 447 -19.16 16.15 10.92
N GLN A 448 -19.50 15.68 9.73
CA GLN A 448 -19.61 14.26 9.42
C GLN A 448 -18.29 13.51 9.67
N TRP A 449 -17.17 14.06 9.16
CA TRP A 449 -15.84 13.51 9.43
C TRP A 449 -15.53 13.47 10.92
N ARG A 450 -15.85 14.53 11.69
CA ARG A 450 -15.62 14.56 13.15
C ARG A 450 -16.45 13.53 13.90
N THR A 451 -17.68 13.28 13.47
CA THR A 451 -18.54 12.25 14.05
C THR A 451 -17.95 10.86 13.83
N TRP A 452 -17.56 10.56 12.57
CA TRP A 452 -16.85 9.31 12.26
C TRP A 452 -15.54 9.20 13.05
N ALA A 453 -14.72 10.25 13.07
CA ALA A 453 -13.42 10.25 13.72
C ALA A 453 -13.50 9.98 15.23
N ARG A 454 -14.54 10.47 15.92
CA ARG A 454 -14.79 10.11 17.33
C ARG A 454 -15.20 8.65 17.48
N LYS A 455 -16.10 8.16 16.62
CA LYS A 455 -16.59 6.78 16.63
C LYS A 455 -15.46 5.77 16.47
N VAL A 456 -14.47 6.06 15.62
CA VAL A 456 -13.35 5.15 15.34
C VAL A 456 -12.09 5.45 16.16
N HIS A 457 -12.14 6.36 17.13
CA HIS A 457 -10.98 6.80 17.93
C HIS A 457 -9.84 7.47 17.14
N ALA A 458 -10.12 8.06 15.98
CA ALA A 458 -9.18 8.96 15.30
C ALA A 458 -9.06 10.33 15.99
N ILE A 459 -10.04 10.70 16.82
CA ILE A 459 -9.96 11.82 17.77
C ILE A 459 -10.57 11.44 19.13
N PRO A 460 -10.08 11.98 20.27
CA PRO A 460 -8.95 12.90 20.38
C PRO A 460 -7.62 12.22 20.03
N LYS A 461 -6.70 12.98 19.44
CA LYS A 461 -5.37 12.46 19.14
C LYS A 461 -4.55 12.32 20.41
N PRO A 462 -3.64 11.33 20.48
CA PRO A 462 -2.65 11.28 21.54
C PRO A 462 -1.91 12.62 21.59
N GLN A 463 -1.76 13.19 22.78
CA GLN A 463 -0.81 14.28 22.95
C GLN A 463 0.57 13.71 22.64
N GLN A 464 1.40 14.45 21.88
CA GLN A 464 2.80 14.06 21.75
C GLN A 464 3.40 14.06 23.16
N ALA A 465 3.50 12.88 23.78
CA ALA A 465 4.36 12.73 24.93
C ALA A 465 5.73 13.23 24.49
N ASN A 466 6.33 14.17 25.23
CA ASN A 466 7.63 14.76 24.94
C ASN A 466 8.69 13.65 24.75
N GLN A 467 8.82 13.12 23.54
CA GLN A 467 9.86 12.17 23.13
C GLN A 467 11.23 12.88 22.98
N GLN A 468 11.36 14.11 23.46
CA GLN A 468 12.61 14.86 23.54
C GLN A 468 13.48 14.50 24.76
N ARG A 469 13.07 13.59 25.66
CA ARG A 469 13.89 13.23 26.85
C ARG A 469 14.66 11.90 26.79
N THR A 470 14.51 11.09 25.75
CA THR A 470 15.27 9.81 25.64
C THR A 470 16.39 9.82 24.60
N ARG A 471 16.48 10.83 23.72
CA ARG A 471 17.60 10.97 22.77
C ARG A 471 18.81 11.72 23.32
N THR A 472 18.67 12.52 24.37
CA THR A 472 19.76 13.30 24.97
C THR A 472 20.60 12.54 26.00
N ASN A 473 20.12 11.40 26.51
CA ASN A 473 20.88 10.60 27.48
C ASN A 473 21.64 9.40 26.87
N ALA A 474 21.40 9.05 25.60
CA ALA A 474 22.17 8.02 24.91
C ALA A 474 23.52 8.54 24.36
N ASN A 475 23.63 9.86 24.10
CA ASN A 475 24.87 10.50 23.62
C ASN A 475 25.77 11.06 24.74
N ARG A 476 25.49 10.72 26.01
CA ARG A 476 26.30 11.15 27.17
C ARG A 476 27.03 10.00 27.89
N LYS A 477 27.01 8.79 27.33
CA LYS A 477 27.72 7.62 27.90
C LYS A 477 28.75 6.99 26.95
N VAL A 478 29.15 7.70 25.90
CA VAL A 478 30.33 7.35 25.10
C VAL A 478 31.07 8.65 24.81
N SER A 479 31.84 9.11 25.80
CA SER A 479 32.91 10.09 25.64
C SER A 479 34.15 9.53 26.29
#